data_AF-A0A6G9STN9-F1
#
_entry.id   AF-A0A6G9STN9-F1
#
_cell.length_a   1.000
_cell.length_b   1.000
_cell.length_c   1.000
_cell.angle_alpha   90.00
_cell.angle_beta   90.00
_cell.angle_gamma   90.00
#
_symmetry.space_group_name_H-M   'P 1'
#
loop_
_entity.id
_entity.type
_entity.pdbx_description
1 polymer ?
#
loop_
_entity_poly.entity_id
_entity_poly.type
_entity_poly.pdbx_seq_one_letter_code
_entity_poly.pdbx_strand_id
1 'polypeptide(L)'
;MAKPVGFFSLSADNKLIAEMTQTWGEDLSGMAENDCLWLIGRISHDLWLGSDSNEAITEDAEEVANRLHELKSWEKIALIRALIQEA
;
A
#
# COMPACT_ATOMS: atom_id res chain seq x y z
N MET A 1 5.68 -17.11 -1.06
CA MET A 1 7.02 -16.59 -0.69
C MET A 1 6.96 -15.09 -0.85
N ALA A 2 7.34 -14.33 0.18
CA ALA A 2 7.50 -12.89 0.04
C ALA A 2 8.64 -12.62 -0.95
N LYS A 3 8.49 -11.60 -1.78
CA LYS A 3 9.52 -11.21 -2.76
C LYS A 3 10.31 -10.05 -2.17
N PRO A 4 11.65 -10.03 -2.33
CA PRO A 4 12.45 -8.91 -1.85
C PRO A 4 12.00 -7.61 -2.52
N VAL A 5 12.15 -6.47 -1.83
CA VAL A 5 11.72 -5.15 -2.36
C VAL A 5 12.38 -4.84 -3.71
N GLY A 6 13.62 -5.31 -3.93
CA GLY A 6 14.32 -5.18 -5.21
C GLY A 6 13.62 -5.87 -6.40
N PHE A 7 12.74 -6.85 -6.16
CA PHE A 7 11.89 -7.42 -7.20
C PHE A 7 10.88 -6.40 -7.75
N PHE A 8 10.44 -5.45 -6.92
CA PHE A 8 9.48 -4.41 -7.28
C PHE A 8 10.18 -3.16 -7.86
N SER A 9 11.39 -3.31 -8.42
CA SER A 9 12.22 -2.23 -8.98
C SER A 9 12.62 -1.14 -7.98
N LEU A 10 12.51 -1.42 -6.68
CA LEU A 10 12.98 -0.53 -5.63
C LEU A 10 14.49 -0.67 -5.48
N SER A 11 15.25 0.36 -5.89
CA SER A 11 16.71 0.37 -5.72
C SER A 11 17.09 0.61 -4.25
N ALA A 12 18.07 -0.16 -3.78
CA ALA A 12 18.74 0.07 -2.51
C ALA A 12 19.52 1.40 -2.47
N ASP A 13 19.68 2.09 -3.60
CA ASP A 13 20.29 3.43 -3.66
C ASP A 13 19.42 4.49 -2.97
N ASN A 14 18.12 4.24 -2.82
CA ASN A 14 17.27 5.08 -1.99
C ASN A 14 17.52 4.76 -0.51
N LYS A 15 18.11 5.72 0.20
CA LYS A 15 18.47 5.61 1.62
C LYS A 15 17.30 5.14 2.49
N LEU A 16 16.08 5.64 2.24
CA LEU A 16 14.91 5.24 3.01
C LEU A 16 14.59 3.75 2.78
N ILE A 17 14.61 3.29 1.53
CA ILE A 17 14.36 1.88 1.18
C ILE A 17 15.42 0.96 1.81
N ALA A 18 16.69 1.39 1.81
CA ALA A 18 17.77 0.66 2.48
C ALA A 18 17.57 0.58 4.01
N GLU A 19 17.12 1.67 4.65
CA GLU A 19 16.81 1.68 6.09
C GLU A 19 15.61 0.77 6.40
N MET A 20 14.60 0.73 5.53
CA MET A 20 13.44 -0.17 5.68
C MET A 20 13.86 -1.63 5.59
N THR A 21 14.67 -2.02 4.60
CA THR A 21 15.14 -3.41 4.47
C THR A 21 16.10 -3.81 5.58
N GLN A 22 16.89 -2.88 6.12
CA GLN A 22 17.72 -3.12 7.28
C GLN A 22 16.89 -3.35 8.56
N THR A 23 15.77 -2.63 8.70
CA THR A 23 14.92 -2.69 9.90
C THR A 23 14.00 -3.92 9.90
N TRP A 24 13.39 -4.24 8.75
CA TRP A 24 12.34 -5.27 8.65
C TRP A 24 12.69 -6.45 7.74
N GLY A 25 13.91 -6.50 7.19
CA GLY A 25 14.35 -7.55 6.26
C GLY A 25 14.13 -7.19 4.79
N GLU A 26 14.83 -7.89 3.89
CA GLU A 26 14.83 -7.60 2.44
C GLU A 26 13.44 -7.73 1.79
N ASP A 27 12.56 -8.54 2.37
CA ASP A 27 11.18 -8.77 1.96
C ASP A 27 10.15 -8.10 2.89
N LEU A 28 10.62 -7.27 3.83
CA LEU A 28 9.84 -6.62 4.88
C LEU A 28 9.06 -7.60 5.77
N SER A 29 9.43 -8.89 5.80
CA SER A 29 8.74 -9.92 6.59
C SER A 29 8.82 -9.70 8.11
N GLY A 30 9.77 -8.90 8.58
CA GLY A 30 9.89 -8.47 9.98
C GLY A 30 8.92 -7.36 10.37
N MET A 31 8.16 -6.79 9.43
CA MET A 31 7.19 -5.73 9.70
C MET A 31 5.89 -6.31 10.29
N ALA A 32 5.39 -5.66 11.35
CA ALA A 32 4.09 -6.04 11.91
C ALA A 32 2.96 -5.75 10.90
N GLU A 33 1.92 -6.58 10.89
CA GLU A 33 0.78 -6.43 9.98
C GLU A 33 0.14 -5.03 10.08
N ASN A 34 0.00 -4.50 11.30
CA ASN A 34 -0.54 -3.16 11.52
C ASN A 34 0.32 -2.05 10.91
N ASP A 35 1.64 -2.14 11.02
CA ASP A 35 2.57 -1.16 10.44
C ASP A 35 2.52 -1.20 8.92
N CYS A 36 2.42 -2.41 8.35
CA CYS A 36 2.27 -2.62 6.92
C CYS A 36 0.97 -1.97 6.41
N LEU A 37 -0.17 -2.23 7.06
CA LEU A 37 -1.45 -1.62 6.70
C LEU A 37 -1.44 -0.09 6.86
N TRP A 38 -0.80 0.42 7.91
CA TRP A 38 -0.66 1.85 8.14
C TRP A 38 0.17 2.53 7.03
N LEU A 39 1.30 1.93 6.66
CA LEU A 39 2.16 2.43 5.57
C LEU A 39 1.45 2.37 4.22
N ILE A 40 0.75 1.28 3.91
CA ILE A 40 -0.05 1.18 2.66
C ILE A 40 -1.03 2.35 2.58
N GLY A 41 -1.82 2.59 3.63
CA GLY A 41 -2.77 3.69 3.63
C GLY A 41 -2.11 5.06 3.48
N ARG A 42 -0.96 5.28 4.15
CA ARG A 42 -0.26 6.56 4.10
C ARG A 42 0.38 6.84 2.74
N ILE A 43 1.01 5.83 2.14
CA ILE A 43 1.63 5.93 0.81
C ILE A 43 0.54 6.13 -0.26
N SER A 44 -0.55 5.35 -0.23
CA SER A 44 -1.65 5.53 -1.18
C SER A 44 -2.30 6.91 -1.09
N HIS A 45 -2.46 7.44 0.13
CA HIS A 45 -2.99 8.78 0.32
C HIS A 45 -2.04 9.88 -0.19
N ASP A 46 -0.74 9.75 0.06
CA ASP A 46 0.28 10.68 -0.44
C ASP A 46 0.34 10.68 -1.97
N LEU A 47 0.28 9.50 -2.60
CA LEU A 47 0.20 9.35 -4.06
C LEU A 47 -1.05 10.02 -4.65
N TRP A 48 -2.21 9.86 -4.00
CA TRP A 48 -3.44 10.51 -4.45
C TRP A 48 -3.33 12.05 -4.36
N LEU A 49 -2.86 12.58 -3.22
CA LEU A 49 -2.68 14.03 -3.04
C LEU A 49 -1.60 14.63 -3.95
N GLY A 50 -0.57 13.86 -4.28
CA GLY A 50 0.52 14.25 -5.17
C GLY A 50 0.22 14.01 -6.65
N SER A 51 -0.93 13.41 -7.00
CA SER A 51 -1.29 13.19 -8.39
C SER A 51 -1.67 14.52 -9.05
N ASP A 52 -1.09 14.81 -10.22
CA ASP A 52 -1.46 15.98 -11.05
C ASP A 52 -2.86 15.81 -11.69
N SER A 53 -3.60 14.76 -11.32
CA SER A 53 -4.94 14.52 -11.82
C SER A 53 -5.91 15.51 -11.18
N ASN A 54 -6.54 16.33 -12.01
CA ASN A 54 -7.69 17.14 -11.62
C ASN A 54 -9.01 16.35 -11.65
N GLU A 55 -8.95 15.04 -11.90
CA GLU A 55 -10.13 14.20 -11.89
C GLU A 55 -10.61 13.98 -10.46
N ALA A 56 -11.86 14.35 -10.21
CA ALA A 56 -12.50 14.04 -8.96
C ALA A 56 -12.67 12.53 -8.82
N ILE A 57 -12.58 12.03 -7.58
CA ILE A 57 -12.97 10.66 -7.27
C ILE A 57 -14.44 10.46 -7.67
N THR A 58 -14.73 9.33 -8.32
CA THR A 58 -16.07 9.01 -8.79
C THR A 58 -17.01 8.73 -7.62
N GLU A 59 -18.30 8.99 -7.81
CA GLU A 59 -19.33 8.69 -6.80
C GLU A 59 -19.33 7.20 -6.42
N ASP A 60 -19.09 6.30 -7.39
CA ASP A 60 -19.00 4.85 -7.15
C ASP A 60 -17.85 4.49 -6.21
N ALA A 61 -16.67 5.11 -6.38
CA ALA A 61 -15.52 4.87 -5.51
C ALA A 61 -15.74 5.43 -4.10
N GLU A 62 -16.38 6.60 -4.01
CA GLU A 62 -16.75 7.23 -2.74
C GLU A 62 -17.81 6.40 -1.98
N GLU A 63 -18.78 5.81 -2.67
CA GLU A 63 -19.78 4.92 -2.05
C GLU A 63 -19.09 3.70 -1.41
N VAL A 64 -18.16 3.06 -2.13
CA VAL A 64 -17.39 1.92 -1.61
C VAL A 64 -16.57 2.34 -0.39
N ALA A 65 -15.91 3.50 -0.42
CA ALA A 65 -15.12 4.01 0.71
C ALA A 65 -15.99 4.18 1.98
N ASN A 66 -17.18 4.74 1.83
CA ASN A 66 -18.13 4.94 2.92
C ASN A 66 -18.65 3.63 3.52
N ARG A 67 -18.66 2.55 2.73
CA ARG A 67 -19.19 1.24 3.10
C ARG A 67 -18.11 0.21 3.49
N LEU A 68 -16.85 0.62 3.59
CA LEU A 68 -15.76 -0.26 4.05
C LEU A 68 -16.03 -0.87 5.44
N HIS A 69 -16.87 -0.27 6.26
CA HIS A 69 -17.28 -0.83 7.55
C HIS A 69 -18.11 -2.13 7.42
N GLU A 70 -18.72 -2.40 6.26
CA GLU A 70 -19.44 -3.64 5.95
C GLU A 70 -18.49 -4.84 5.75
N LEU A 71 -17.21 -4.57 5.44
CA LEU A 71 -16.20 -5.58 5.17
C LEU A 71 -15.46 -6.04 6.45
N LYS A 72 -15.17 -7.33 6.52
CA LYS A 72 -14.26 -7.92 7.51
C LYS A 72 -12.82 -7.53 7.23
N SER A 73 -11.97 -7.60 8.24
CA SER A 73 -10.54 -7.25 8.10
C SER A 73 -9.83 -8.03 7.00
N TRP A 74 -10.09 -9.34 6.87
CA TRP A 74 -9.48 -10.15 5.81
C TRP A 74 -10.00 -9.81 4.41
N GLU A 75 -11.26 -9.37 4.29
CA GLU A 75 -11.85 -8.92 3.02
C GLU A 75 -11.19 -7.62 2.56
N LYS A 76 -10.90 -6.70 3.49
CA LYS A 76 -10.14 -5.48 3.22
C LYS A 76 -8.72 -5.78 2.73
N ILE A 77 -8.04 -6.74 3.37
CA ILE A 77 -6.69 -7.15 2.95
C ILE A 77 -6.71 -7.78 1.56
N ALA A 78 -7.70 -8.63 1.27
CA ALA A 78 -7.88 -9.22 -0.04
C ALA A 78 -8.15 -8.15 -1.11
N LEU A 79 -8.98 -7.15 -0.80
CA LEU A 79 -9.28 -6.04 -1.70
C LEU A 79 -8.04 -5.19 -1.99
N ILE A 80 -7.23 -4.86 -0.97
CA ILE A 80 -5.96 -4.14 -1.17
C ILE A 80 -5.06 -4.89 -2.16
N ARG A 81 -4.91 -6.21 -2.01
CA ARG A 81 -4.09 -7.03 -2.92
C ARG A 81 -4.63 -7.06 -4.35
N ALA A 82 -5.95 -7.01 -4.52
CA ALA A 82 -6.58 -6.95 -5.84
C ALA A 82 -6.36 -5.58 -6.49
N LEU A 83 -6.57 -4.49 -5.74
CA LEU A 83 -6.40 -3.12 -6.25
C LEU A 83 -4.95 -2.82 -6.66
N ILE A 84 -3.96 -3.31 -5.91
CA ILE A 84 -2.53 -3.15 -6.26
C ILE A 84 -2.16 -3.87 -7.56
N GLN A 85 -2.92 -4.89 -8.00
CA GLN A 85 -2.66 -5.55 -9.29
C GLN A 85 -3.17 -4.75 -10.49
N GLU A 86 -4.17 -3.90 -10.28
CA GLU A 86 -4.79 -3.09 -11.34
C GLU A 86 -4.13 -1.70 -11.50
N ALA A 87 -3.56 -1.16 -10.41
CA ALA A 87 -2.87 0.14 -10.37
C ALA A 87 -1.47 0.09 -10.99
#